data_AF-A0A3D9L018-F1
#
_entry.id   AF-A0A3D9L018-F1
#
_cell.length_a   1.000
_cell.length_b   1.000
_cell.length_c   1.000
_cell.angle_alpha   90.00
_cell.angle_beta   90.00
_cell.angle_gamma   90.00
#
_symmetry.space_group_name_H-M   'P 1'
#
loop_
_entity.id
_entity.type
_entity.pdbx_description
1 polymer ?
#
loop_
_entity_poly.entity_id
_entity_poly.type
_entity_poly.pdbx_seq_one_letter_code
_entity_poly.pdbx_strand_id
1 'polypeptide(L)'
;MDLELFIGRFHPLVVHLPIGFLLLAAIMEVLARVRPNRYGKLDTAIALSLLFGAIGAVLSAVVGYLLAQGGSYDEQTLGWHKWMGIGLGVLAFVAWAVKLGALGSASRYSHLLVMLLVVMVSITGHLGGNLTHGSDYLLAYAPKFVQKMAGVDSGNQNLKLPSNPDSVLVYRDLIQPVLKAKCESCHGPAKTQGKLDLSTLEMIHKGGSSGKAVKAQNALESPLFVRTTLSPSSKKFMPPKGDPLTYTEVELLKWWINQGADEQVKLKAEDIHPDLRMALLRDYGLDTSPKPFVERVQVDPIDEEVLQRLKTAGWKVSTIAYGHALLDLKPIGKLTERQATVLPEASENITWLDLSETELHPSLQKAIGRLNNLTRLKLQNSNVTDEWLKAFAGLNHLEVLNLYGTKVSDESIEVLANMTSLKKLYVWQTLMTPEGIEALAKDRPDLEIVGASQRALAQR
;
A
#
# COMPACT_ATOMS: atom_id res chain seq x y z
N MET A 1 -30.06 -3.68 33.82
CA MET A 1 -28.96 -3.60 32.86
C MET A 1 -28.64 -4.94 32.20
N ASP A 2 -28.19 -5.99 32.91
CA ASP A 2 -27.78 -7.26 32.25
C ASP A 2 -28.93 -8.02 31.57
N LEU A 3 -30.10 -8.08 32.22
CA LEU A 3 -31.28 -8.75 31.65
C LEU A 3 -31.86 -7.98 30.44
N GLU A 4 -31.87 -6.65 30.51
CA GLU A 4 -32.36 -5.78 29.43
C GLU A 4 -31.47 -5.92 28.18
N LEU A 5 -30.14 -5.91 28.36
CA LEU A 5 -29.21 -6.10 27.26
C LEU A 5 -29.27 -7.53 26.70
N PHE A 6 -29.46 -8.54 27.55
CA PHE A 6 -29.65 -9.94 27.14
C PHE A 6 -30.90 -10.08 26.26
N ILE A 7 -32.04 -9.54 26.69
CA ILE A 7 -33.28 -9.56 25.91
C ILE A 7 -33.11 -8.75 24.62
N GLY A 8 -32.48 -7.56 24.70
CA GLY A 8 -32.23 -6.69 23.55
C GLY A 8 -31.46 -7.38 22.41
N ARG A 9 -30.56 -8.31 22.72
CA ARG A 9 -29.80 -9.09 21.71
C ARG A 9 -30.67 -9.98 20.83
N PHE A 10 -31.93 -10.24 21.20
CA PHE A 10 -32.88 -10.93 20.35
C PHE A 10 -33.54 -10.03 19.30
N HIS A 11 -33.26 -8.72 19.27
CA HIS A 11 -33.83 -7.82 18.27
C HIS A 11 -33.62 -8.31 16.83
N PRO A 12 -32.41 -8.73 16.39
CA PRO A 12 -32.21 -9.29 15.05
C PRO A 12 -33.03 -10.56 14.78
N LEU A 13 -33.41 -11.33 15.80
CA LEU A 13 -34.32 -12.46 15.62
C LEU A 13 -35.77 -11.98 15.41
N VAL A 14 -36.23 -11.08 16.28
CA VAL A 14 -37.64 -10.63 16.31
C VAL A 14 -38.00 -9.79 15.08
N VAL A 15 -37.05 -9.04 14.48
CA VAL A 15 -37.29 -8.25 13.25
C VAL A 15 -37.73 -9.11 12.05
N HIS A 16 -37.43 -10.42 12.04
CA HIS A 16 -37.86 -11.29 10.94
C HIS A 16 -39.38 -11.46 10.88
N LEU A 17 -40.08 -11.31 12.02
CA LEU A 17 -41.55 -11.41 12.09
C LEU A 17 -42.24 -10.30 11.29
N PRO A 18 -42.05 -8.99 11.59
CA PRO A 18 -42.67 -7.93 10.81
C PRO A 18 -42.24 -7.95 9.34
N ILE A 19 -40.97 -8.23 9.06
CA ILE A 19 -40.47 -8.29 7.68
C ILE A 19 -41.20 -9.40 6.90
N GLY A 20 -41.23 -10.62 7.43
CA GLY A 20 -41.83 -11.77 6.76
C GLY A 20 -43.34 -11.59 6.53
N PHE A 21 -44.10 -11.22 7.56
CA PHE A 21 -45.54 -11.08 7.46
C PHE A 21 -45.99 -9.90 6.59
N LEU A 22 -45.30 -8.76 6.64
CA LEU A 22 -45.65 -7.60 5.81
C LEU A 22 -45.31 -7.83 4.33
N LEU A 23 -44.18 -8.49 4.03
CA LEU A 23 -43.84 -8.88 2.65
C LEU A 23 -44.81 -9.94 2.12
N LEU A 24 -45.23 -10.91 2.96
CA LEU A 24 -46.24 -11.89 2.59
C LEU A 24 -47.59 -11.22 2.28
N ALA A 25 -48.01 -10.25 3.10
CA ALA A 25 -49.21 -9.46 2.83
C ALA A 25 -49.12 -8.72 1.48
N ALA A 26 -47.95 -8.14 1.16
CA ALA A 26 -47.73 -7.47 -0.12
C ALA A 26 -47.78 -8.43 -1.33
N ILE A 27 -47.15 -9.59 -1.22
CA ILE A 27 -47.20 -10.62 -2.27
C ILE A 27 -48.65 -11.06 -2.51
N MET A 28 -49.40 -11.36 -1.44
CA MET A 28 -50.80 -11.77 -1.56
C MET A 28 -51.68 -10.66 -2.15
N GLU A 29 -51.46 -9.41 -1.77
CA GLU A 29 -52.18 -8.25 -2.33
C GLU A 29 -51.91 -8.12 -3.84
N VAL A 30 -50.64 -8.22 -4.28
CA VAL A 30 -50.28 -8.20 -5.71
C VAL A 30 -50.90 -9.38 -6.46
N LEU A 31 -50.90 -10.58 -5.89
CA LEU A 31 -51.50 -11.76 -6.52
C LEU A 31 -53.03 -11.64 -6.65
N ALA A 32 -53.70 -11.15 -5.62
CA ALA A 32 -55.14 -10.88 -5.65
C ALA A 32 -55.52 -9.85 -6.73
N ARG A 33 -54.62 -8.90 -7.01
CA ARG A 33 -54.78 -7.86 -8.03
C ARG A 33 -54.54 -8.34 -9.45
N VAL A 34 -53.43 -9.05 -9.67
CA VAL A 34 -53.01 -9.48 -11.01
C VAL A 34 -53.82 -10.67 -11.48
N ARG A 35 -54.29 -11.53 -10.57
CA ARG A 35 -55.11 -12.72 -10.88
C ARG A 35 -56.36 -12.80 -9.99
N PRO A 36 -57.31 -11.87 -10.14
CA PRO A 36 -58.49 -11.79 -9.27
C PRO A 36 -59.35 -13.06 -9.32
N ASN A 37 -59.47 -13.71 -10.48
CA ASN A 37 -60.25 -14.94 -10.64
C ASN A 37 -59.74 -16.13 -9.80
N ARG A 38 -58.45 -16.13 -9.43
CA ARG A 38 -57.82 -17.21 -8.64
C ARG A 38 -57.55 -16.82 -7.20
N TYR A 39 -57.21 -15.55 -6.95
CA TYR A 39 -56.71 -15.09 -5.65
C TYR A 39 -57.51 -13.94 -5.03
N GLY A 40 -58.67 -13.57 -5.60
CA GLY A 40 -59.50 -12.46 -5.11
C GLY A 40 -60.13 -12.66 -3.72
N LYS A 41 -60.01 -13.84 -3.11
CA LYS A 41 -60.56 -14.15 -1.76
C LYS A 41 -59.51 -14.15 -0.65
N LEU A 42 -58.33 -13.57 -0.89
CA LEU A 42 -57.22 -13.56 0.08
C LEU A 42 -57.34 -12.46 1.16
N ASP A 43 -58.40 -11.66 1.18
CA ASP A 43 -58.50 -10.49 2.08
C ASP A 43 -58.32 -10.83 3.56
N THR A 44 -58.90 -11.94 4.04
CA THR A 44 -58.72 -12.40 5.43
C THR A 44 -57.27 -12.78 5.72
N ALA A 45 -56.61 -13.47 4.79
CA ALA A 45 -55.21 -13.87 4.94
C ALA A 45 -54.27 -12.65 4.92
N ILE A 46 -54.57 -11.67 4.08
CA ILE A 46 -53.85 -10.39 4.02
C ILE A 46 -54.03 -9.62 5.33
N ALA A 47 -55.26 -9.53 5.84
CA ALA A 47 -55.54 -8.88 7.12
C ALA A 47 -54.80 -9.54 8.29
N LEU A 48 -54.84 -10.88 8.39
CA LEU A 48 -54.10 -11.60 9.44
C LEU A 48 -52.58 -11.38 9.33
N SER A 49 -52.05 -11.39 8.10
CA SER A 49 -50.62 -11.12 7.88
C SER A 49 -50.25 -9.69 8.30
N LEU A 50 -51.08 -8.70 7.99
CA LEU A 50 -50.86 -7.31 8.46
C LEU A 50 -50.91 -7.21 9.99
N LEU A 51 -51.83 -7.92 10.65
CA LEU A 51 -51.93 -7.94 12.11
C LEU A 51 -50.68 -8.55 12.77
N PHE A 52 -50.27 -9.74 12.34
CA PHE A 52 -49.06 -10.37 12.87
C PHE A 52 -47.80 -9.58 12.54
N GLY A 53 -47.77 -8.94 11.36
CA GLY A 53 -46.72 -7.97 11.01
C GLY A 53 -46.68 -6.78 11.96
N ALA A 54 -47.82 -6.19 12.30
CA ALA A 54 -47.94 -5.05 13.22
C ALA A 54 -47.52 -5.43 14.65
N ILE A 55 -47.99 -6.57 15.16
CA ILE A 55 -47.58 -7.09 16.48
C ILE A 55 -46.06 -7.36 16.50
N GLY A 56 -45.54 -7.99 15.44
CA GLY A 56 -44.11 -8.24 15.29
C GLY A 56 -43.29 -6.94 15.28
N ALA A 57 -43.79 -5.87 14.65
CA ALA A 57 -43.13 -4.58 14.60
C ALA A 57 -43.07 -3.92 15.98
N VAL A 58 -44.14 -4.00 16.78
CA VAL A 58 -44.16 -3.49 18.16
C VAL A 58 -43.18 -4.26 19.03
N LEU A 59 -43.20 -5.59 18.98
CA LEU A 59 -42.26 -6.42 19.74
C LEU A 59 -40.81 -6.12 19.35
N SER A 60 -40.55 -5.98 18.05
CA SER A 60 -39.24 -5.59 17.53
C SER A 60 -38.79 -4.23 18.05
N ALA A 61 -39.69 -3.23 18.08
CA ALA A 61 -39.40 -1.90 18.59
C ALA A 61 -39.05 -1.91 20.09
N VAL A 62 -39.76 -2.70 20.90
CA VAL A 62 -39.48 -2.85 22.34
C VAL A 62 -38.11 -3.49 22.56
N VAL A 63 -37.83 -4.61 21.92
CA VAL A 63 -36.53 -5.29 22.06
C VAL A 63 -35.39 -4.45 21.48
N GLY A 64 -35.64 -3.71 20.40
CA GLY A 64 -34.70 -2.77 19.80
C GLY A 64 -34.38 -1.57 20.71
N TYR A 65 -35.38 -1.07 21.45
CA TYR A 65 -35.16 -0.02 22.45
C TYR A 65 -34.23 -0.51 23.58
N LEU A 66 -34.44 -1.74 24.07
CA LEU A 66 -33.57 -2.36 25.07
C LEU A 66 -32.14 -2.54 24.53
N LEU A 67 -31.99 -2.96 23.26
CA LEU A 67 -30.67 -3.10 22.62
C LEU A 67 -29.95 -1.76 22.47
N ALA A 68 -30.69 -0.68 22.18
CA ALA A 68 -30.13 0.65 21.98
C ALA A 68 -29.47 1.23 23.23
N GLN A 69 -29.79 0.74 24.43
CA GLN A 69 -29.15 1.16 25.68
C GLN A 69 -27.67 0.72 25.79
N GLY A 70 -27.22 -0.21 24.94
CA GLY A 70 -25.82 -0.69 24.90
C GLY A 70 -24.78 0.31 24.36
N GLY A 71 -25.19 1.52 23.95
CA GLY A 71 -24.29 2.68 23.78
C GLY A 71 -23.23 2.60 22.68
N SER A 72 -23.52 2.00 21.51
CA SER A 72 -22.51 1.74 20.48
C SER A 72 -22.93 2.11 19.04
N TYR A 73 -23.92 2.99 18.89
CA TYR A 73 -24.58 3.30 17.61
C TYR A 73 -24.52 4.79 17.30
N ASP A 74 -24.48 5.14 16.01
CA ASP A 74 -24.60 6.53 15.54
C ASP A 74 -25.96 7.12 15.95
N GLU A 75 -25.95 8.27 16.63
CA GLU A 75 -27.16 8.85 17.24
C GLU A 75 -28.19 9.26 16.20
N GLN A 76 -27.75 9.80 15.06
CA GLN A 76 -28.63 10.26 13.99
C GLN A 76 -29.31 9.09 13.28
N THR A 77 -28.53 8.10 12.84
CA THR A 77 -29.03 6.89 12.18
C THR A 77 -29.92 6.08 13.12
N LEU A 78 -29.53 5.99 14.40
CA LEU A 78 -30.34 5.33 15.42
C LEU A 78 -31.68 6.06 15.63
N GLY A 79 -31.67 7.39 15.65
CA GLY A 79 -32.88 8.20 15.73
C GLY A 79 -33.84 7.93 14.58
N TRP A 80 -33.34 8.01 13.34
CA TRP A 80 -34.14 7.71 12.14
C TRP A 80 -34.65 6.27 12.13
N HIS A 81 -33.79 5.30 12.46
CA HIS A 81 -34.18 3.88 12.51
C HIS A 81 -35.30 3.64 13.54
N LYS A 82 -35.19 4.22 14.75
CA LYS A 82 -36.21 4.12 15.81
C LYS A 82 -37.56 4.67 15.35
N TRP A 83 -37.59 5.90 14.82
CA TRP A 83 -38.84 6.54 14.41
C TRP A 83 -39.47 5.86 13.19
N MET A 84 -38.66 5.41 12.23
CA MET A 84 -39.14 4.64 11.07
C MET A 84 -39.71 3.29 11.50
N GLY A 85 -39.10 2.60 12.47
CA GLY A 85 -39.61 1.36 13.02
C GLY A 85 -40.94 1.52 13.77
N ILE A 86 -41.08 2.58 14.59
CA ILE A 86 -42.36 2.90 15.25
C ILE A 86 -43.43 3.25 14.22
N GLY A 87 -43.09 4.11 13.25
CA GLY A 87 -43.98 4.49 12.16
C GLY A 87 -44.46 3.29 11.34
N LEU A 88 -43.57 2.32 11.08
CA LEU A 88 -43.91 1.07 10.40
C LEU A 88 -44.98 0.28 11.17
N GLY A 89 -44.83 0.16 12.49
CA GLY A 89 -45.82 -0.51 13.34
C GLY A 89 -47.18 0.18 13.32
N VAL A 90 -47.21 1.51 13.45
CA VAL A 90 -48.45 2.31 13.38
C VAL A 90 -49.12 2.15 12.02
N LEU A 91 -48.37 2.29 10.93
CA LEU A 91 -48.89 2.14 9.57
C LEU A 91 -49.42 0.73 9.32
N ALA A 92 -48.77 -0.31 9.87
CA ALA A 92 -49.23 -1.69 9.75
C ALA A 92 -50.58 -1.91 10.44
N PHE A 93 -50.79 -1.33 11.64
CA PHE A 93 -52.10 -1.35 12.31
C PHE A 93 -53.18 -0.60 11.52
N VAL A 94 -52.84 0.56 10.94
CA VAL A 94 -53.76 1.31 10.09
C VAL A 94 -54.13 0.50 8.85
N ALA A 95 -53.16 -0.11 8.17
CA ALA A 95 -53.40 -0.96 7.00
C ALA A 95 -54.29 -2.17 7.35
N TRP A 96 -54.05 -2.81 8.50
CA TRP A 96 -54.89 -3.88 9.02
C TRP A 96 -56.34 -3.42 9.26
N ALA A 97 -56.54 -2.31 9.97
CA ALA A 97 -57.87 -1.76 10.26
C ALA A 97 -58.63 -1.38 8.98
N VAL A 98 -57.95 -0.77 8.01
CA VAL A 98 -58.52 -0.46 6.69
C VAL A 98 -58.91 -1.73 5.94
N LYS A 99 -58.09 -2.79 6.00
CA LYS A 99 -58.35 -4.08 5.33
C LYS A 99 -59.55 -4.82 5.95
N LEU A 100 -59.79 -4.67 7.25
CA LEU A 100 -61.00 -5.18 7.92
C LEU A 100 -62.28 -4.39 7.60
N GLY A 101 -62.19 -3.32 6.82
CA GLY A 101 -63.35 -2.49 6.46
C GLY A 101 -63.77 -1.50 7.56
N ALA A 102 -62.97 -1.32 8.61
CA ALA A 102 -63.29 -0.43 9.73
C ALA A 102 -63.40 1.06 9.34
N LEU A 103 -62.84 1.46 8.18
CA LEU A 103 -62.89 2.81 7.64
C LEU A 103 -63.73 2.93 6.34
N GLY A 104 -64.68 2.01 6.12
CA GLY A 104 -65.65 2.08 5.03
C GLY A 104 -65.01 2.19 3.65
N SER A 105 -65.22 3.32 2.96
CA SER A 105 -64.71 3.58 1.60
C SER A 105 -63.18 3.58 1.48
N ALA A 106 -62.43 3.69 2.58
CA ALA A 106 -60.97 3.64 2.57
C ALA A 106 -60.39 2.25 2.20
N SER A 107 -61.18 1.18 2.36
CA SER A 107 -60.80 -0.20 2.05
C SER A 107 -60.30 -0.40 0.62
N ARG A 108 -60.82 0.38 -0.34
CA ARG A 108 -60.38 0.39 -1.77
C ARG A 108 -58.91 0.81 -1.96
N TYR A 109 -58.36 1.56 -1.00
CA TYR A 109 -56.98 2.06 -1.04
C TYR A 109 -56.00 1.23 -0.19
N SER A 110 -56.45 0.12 0.41
CA SER A 110 -55.63 -0.78 1.25
C SER A 110 -54.30 -1.19 0.59
N HIS A 111 -54.33 -1.52 -0.70
CA HIS A 111 -53.12 -1.79 -1.48
C HIS A 111 -52.03 -0.72 -1.45
N LEU A 112 -52.39 0.57 -1.46
CA LEU A 112 -51.40 1.65 -1.46
C LEU A 112 -50.67 1.68 -0.12
N LEU A 113 -51.40 1.41 0.97
CA LEU A 113 -50.83 1.27 2.30
C LEU A 113 -49.89 0.06 2.36
N VAL A 114 -50.28 -1.07 1.76
CA VAL A 114 -49.43 -2.26 1.69
C VAL A 114 -48.15 -2.00 0.89
N MET A 115 -48.24 -1.31 -0.25
CA MET A 115 -47.05 -0.93 -1.03
C MET A 115 -46.16 0.06 -0.27
N LEU A 116 -46.75 1.01 0.43
CA LEU A 116 -46.01 1.94 1.30
C LEU A 116 -45.30 1.22 2.45
N LEU A 117 -45.92 0.19 3.02
CA LEU A 117 -45.29 -0.66 4.04
C LEU A 117 -44.05 -1.37 3.50
N VAL A 118 -44.05 -1.86 2.25
CA VAL A 118 -42.86 -2.47 1.62
C VAL A 118 -41.71 -1.45 1.49
N VAL A 119 -42.05 -0.21 1.11
CA VAL A 119 -41.06 0.88 1.02
C VAL A 119 -40.49 1.19 2.41
N MET A 120 -41.34 1.32 3.43
CA MET A 120 -40.90 1.57 4.80
C MET A 120 -40.07 0.41 5.39
N VAL A 121 -40.44 -0.85 5.13
CA VAL A 121 -39.64 -2.02 5.54
C VAL A 121 -38.26 -1.95 4.92
N SER A 122 -38.16 -1.62 3.62
CA SER A 122 -36.88 -1.49 2.91
C SER A 122 -36.01 -0.38 3.51
N ILE A 123 -36.58 0.81 3.75
CA ILE A 123 -35.84 1.94 4.34
C ILE A 123 -35.40 1.62 5.78
N THR A 124 -36.32 1.09 6.60
CA THR A 124 -36.03 0.76 8.00
C THR A 124 -34.98 -0.35 8.10
N GLY A 125 -35.05 -1.35 7.21
CA GLY A 125 -34.07 -2.42 7.08
C GLY A 125 -32.69 -1.90 6.65
N HIS A 126 -32.63 -0.97 5.69
CA HIS A 126 -31.38 -0.32 5.29
C HIS A 126 -30.74 0.43 6.46
N LEU A 127 -31.51 1.24 7.19
CA LEU A 127 -31.02 1.94 8.38
C LEU A 127 -30.51 0.97 9.46
N GLY A 128 -31.20 -0.16 9.67
CA GLY A 128 -30.76 -1.22 10.59
C GLY A 128 -29.46 -1.90 10.14
N GLY A 129 -29.30 -2.10 8.83
CA GLY A 129 -28.04 -2.56 8.22
C GLY A 129 -26.90 -1.57 8.46
N ASN A 130 -27.13 -0.28 8.26
CA ASN A 130 -26.12 0.76 8.47
C ASN A 130 -25.65 0.82 9.93
N LEU A 131 -26.57 0.65 10.90
CA LEU A 131 -26.22 0.59 12.32
C LEU A 131 -25.32 -0.59 12.69
N THR A 132 -25.39 -1.68 11.94
CA THR A 132 -24.70 -2.95 12.27
C THR A 132 -23.45 -3.21 11.42
N HIS A 133 -23.45 -2.74 10.17
CA HIS A 133 -22.42 -3.03 9.16
C HIS A 133 -21.79 -1.77 8.54
N GLY A 134 -22.26 -0.56 8.89
CA GLY A 134 -21.78 0.71 8.32
C GLY A 134 -22.59 1.17 7.11
N SER A 135 -22.49 2.47 6.76
CA SER A 135 -23.29 3.12 5.71
C SER A 135 -23.08 2.52 4.31
N ASP A 136 -21.90 1.97 4.05
CA ASP A 136 -21.50 1.58 2.71
C ASP A 136 -21.77 0.09 2.44
N TYR A 137 -22.26 -0.67 3.42
CA TYR A 137 -22.33 -2.13 3.38
C TYR A 137 -23.13 -2.68 2.18
N LEU A 138 -24.32 -2.13 1.91
CA LEU A 138 -25.14 -2.57 0.76
C LEU A 138 -24.59 -2.10 -0.59
N LEU A 139 -23.76 -1.06 -0.59
CA LEU A 139 -23.21 -0.46 -1.79
C LEU A 139 -21.81 -1.00 -2.13
N ALA A 140 -21.10 -1.60 -1.16
CA ALA A 140 -19.75 -2.12 -1.31
C ALA A 140 -19.59 -3.08 -2.52
N TYR A 141 -20.63 -3.85 -2.83
CA TYR A 141 -20.65 -4.80 -3.95
C TYR A 141 -21.72 -4.50 -5.00
N ALA A 142 -22.35 -3.31 -4.94
CA ALA A 142 -23.33 -2.92 -5.94
C ALA A 142 -22.66 -2.72 -7.31
N PRO A 143 -23.39 -2.89 -8.43
CA PRO A 143 -22.84 -2.55 -9.74
C PRO A 143 -22.35 -1.09 -9.77
N LYS A 144 -21.25 -0.81 -10.49
CA LYS A 144 -20.59 0.52 -10.52
C LYS A 144 -21.54 1.69 -10.84
N PHE A 145 -22.60 1.44 -11.62
CA PHE A 145 -23.60 2.46 -11.94
C PHE A 145 -24.42 2.87 -10.70
N VAL A 146 -24.73 1.93 -9.80
CA VAL A 146 -25.47 2.17 -8.56
C VAL A 146 -24.60 2.90 -7.55
N GLN A 147 -23.33 2.48 -7.42
CA GLN A 147 -22.33 3.12 -6.55
C GLN A 147 -22.15 4.60 -6.93
N LYS A 148 -22.01 4.89 -8.22
CA LYS A 148 -21.89 6.27 -8.74
C LYS A 148 -23.14 7.11 -8.52
N MET A 149 -24.34 6.52 -8.67
CA MET A 149 -25.61 7.22 -8.43
C MET A 149 -25.85 7.48 -6.93
N ALA A 150 -25.37 6.59 -6.06
CA ALA A 150 -25.45 6.72 -4.61
C ALA A 150 -24.32 7.58 -4.00
N GLY A 151 -23.40 8.11 -4.81
CA GLY A 151 -22.28 8.93 -4.34
C GLY A 151 -21.24 8.15 -3.51
N VAL A 152 -21.20 6.82 -3.63
CA VAL A 152 -20.24 5.97 -2.90
C VAL A 152 -19.12 5.58 -3.85
N ASP A 153 -17.95 6.19 -3.67
CA ASP A 153 -16.71 5.78 -4.33
C ASP A 153 -16.22 4.47 -3.69
N SER A 154 -16.48 3.36 -4.37
CA SER A 154 -16.19 2.03 -3.84
C SER A 154 -14.69 1.82 -3.60
N GLY A 155 -14.36 1.65 -2.33
CA GLY A 155 -13.03 1.39 -1.78
C GLY A 155 -12.51 -0.02 -2.07
N ASN A 156 -12.53 -0.44 -3.32
CA ASN A 156 -11.57 -1.42 -3.82
C ASN A 156 -10.86 -0.77 -5.00
N GLN A 157 -10.07 0.24 -4.66
CA GLN A 157 -9.25 0.92 -5.64
C GLN A 157 -8.26 -0.11 -6.19
N ASN A 158 -8.31 -0.33 -7.51
CA ASN A 158 -7.07 -0.41 -8.27
C ASN A 158 -6.30 0.85 -7.89
N LEU A 159 -5.51 0.75 -6.82
CA LEU A 159 -4.69 1.82 -6.31
C LEU A 159 -3.76 2.19 -7.45
N LYS A 160 -4.06 3.32 -8.10
CA LYS A 160 -3.23 3.85 -9.18
C LYS A 160 -1.99 4.43 -8.53
N LEU A 161 -1.07 3.54 -8.18
CA LEU A 161 0.21 3.92 -7.63
C LEU A 161 1.08 4.48 -8.75
N PRO A 162 1.87 5.53 -8.47
CA PRO A 162 2.92 5.98 -9.37
C PRO A 162 3.82 4.80 -9.79
N SER A 163 4.24 4.78 -11.06
CA SER A 163 5.17 3.76 -11.56
C SER A 163 6.58 3.88 -10.95
N ASN A 164 6.91 5.03 -10.36
CA ASN A 164 8.14 5.24 -9.62
C ASN A 164 7.88 5.12 -8.10
N PRO A 165 8.52 4.17 -7.40
CA PRO A 165 8.44 4.04 -5.94
C PRO A 165 8.76 5.34 -5.18
N ASP A 166 9.73 6.13 -5.63
CA ASP A 166 10.15 7.36 -4.93
C ASP A 166 9.07 8.45 -4.92
N SER A 167 8.06 8.31 -5.78
CA SER A 167 6.89 9.19 -5.84
C SER A 167 5.74 8.75 -4.93
N VAL A 168 5.83 7.56 -4.33
CA VAL A 168 4.80 6.97 -3.46
C VAL A 168 4.95 7.53 -2.05
N LEU A 169 3.91 8.21 -1.57
CA LEU A 169 3.80 8.63 -0.17
C LEU A 169 3.18 7.49 0.63
N VAL A 170 3.94 6.91 1.56
CA VAL A 170 3.54 5.68 2.23
C VAL A 170 2.23 5.85 3.01
N TYR A 171 2.07 6.97 3.73
CA TYR A 171 0.82 7.21 4.46
C TYR A 171 -0.37 7.35 3.49
N ARG A 172 -0.31 8.34 2.60
CA ARG A 172 -1.43 8.70 1.71
C ARG A 172 -1.79 7.58 0.75
N ASP A 173 -0.77 6.97 0.14
CA ASP A 173 -0.95 6.04 -0.97
C ASP A 173 -1.06 4.58 -0.51
N LEU A 174 -0.54 4.19 0.67
CA LEU A 174 -0.55 2.77 1.09
C LEU A 174 -1.29 2.54 2.41
N ILE A 175 -1.07 3.37 3.45
CA ILE A 175 -1.64 3.16 4.78
C ILE A 175 -3.08 3.67 4.89
N GLN A 176 -3.36 4.89 4.46
CA GLN A 176 -4.67 5.52 4.59
C GLN A 176 -5.78 4.70 3.91
N PRO A 177 -5.61 4.13 2.70
CA PRO A 177 -6.63 3.27 2.10
C PRO A 177 -6.94 2.03 2.94
N VAL A 178 -5.92 1.45 3.58
CA VAL A 178 -6.08 0.28 4.46
C VAL A 178 -6.84 0.66 5.73
N LEU A 179 -6.47 1.77 6.37
CA LEU A 179 -7.17 2.29 7.54
C LEU A 179 -8.63 2.64 7.22
N LYS A 180 -8.87 3.25 6.07
CA LYS A 180 -10.22 3.57 5.59
C LYS A 180 -11.07 2.32 5.39
N ALA A 181 -10.52 1.32 4.70
CA ALA A 181 -11.25 0.09 4.40
C ALA A 181 -11.52 -0.77 5.65
N LYS A 182 -10.56 -0.86 6.57
CA LYS A 182 -10.57 -1.87 7.65
C LYS A 182 -10.79 -1.29 9.05
N CYS A 183 -10.68 0.02 9.24
CA CYS A 183 -10.69 0.62 10.58
C CYS A 183 -11.74 1.74 10.74
N GLU A 184 -11.97 2.58 9.73
CA GLU A 184 -12.85 3.76 9.85
C GLU A 184 -14.32 3.42 10.17
N SER A 185 -14.80 2.22 9.83
CA SER A 185 -16.17 1.78 10.17
C SER A 185 -16.44 1.79 11.69
N CYS A 186 -15.39 1.68 12.51
CA CYS A 186 -15.45 1.73 13.97
C CYS A 186 -14.58 2.84 14.60
N HIS A 187 -13.60 3.36 13.86
CA HIS A 187 -12.66 4.40 14.27
C HIS A 187 -12.61 5.54 13.23
N GLY A 188 -13.74 6.15 12.93
CA GLY A 188 -13.86 7.27 12.01
C GLY A 188 -14.80 8.36 12.56
N PRO A 189 -15.03 9.44 11.81
CA PRO A 189 -15.81 10.59 12.30
C PRO A 189 -17.27 10.22 12.64
N ALA A 190 -17.85 9.26 11.91
CA ALA A 190 -19.21 8.77 12.17
C ALA A 190 -19.29 7.81 13.38
N LYS A 191 -18.18 7.17 13.76
CA LYS A 191 -18.13 6.22 14.88
C LYS A 191 -16.73 6.18 15.47
N THR A 192 -16.57 6.68 16.69
CA THR A 192 -15.27 6.82 17.37
C THR A 192 -15.14 5.86 18.56
N GLN A 193 -15.05 4.55 18.29
CA GLN A 193 -14.88 3.58 19.37
C GLN A 193 -13.61 3.87 20.17
N GLY A 194 -13.74 3.87 21.50
CA GLY A 194 -12.64 4.24 22.39
C GLY A 194 -12.15 5.68 22.22
N LYS A 195 -12.97 6.59 21.66
CA LYS A 195 -12.60 7.97 21.30
C LYS A 195 -11.41 8.07 20.33
N LEU A 196 -11.19 7.03 19.53
CA LEU A 196 -10.12 6.98 18.53
C LEU A 196 -10.73 7.20 17.14
N ASP A 197 -10.09 8.07 16.37
CA ASP A 197 -10.41 8.38 14.98
C ASP A 197 -9.14 8.21 14.14
N LEU A 198 -9.23 7.41 13.07
CA LEU A 198 -8.14 7.04 12.18
C LEU A 198 -8.32 7.61 10.76
N SER A 199 -9.28 8.52 10.56
CA SER A 199 -9.59 9.09 9.23
C SER A 199 -8.53 10.05 8.71
N THR A 200 -7.82 10.75 9.60
CA THR A 200 -6.75 11.69 9.27
C THR A 200 -5.52 11.47 10.14
N LEU A 201 -4.34 11.84 9.63
CA LEU A 201 -3.09 11.65 10.34
C LEU A 201 -3.04 12.44 11.66
N GLU A 202 -3.60 13.64 11.66
CA GLU A 202 -3.73 14.48 12.85
C GLU A 202 -4.51 13.75 13.96
N MET A 203 -5.63 13.10 13.60
CA MET A 203 -6.45 12.36 14.56
C MET A 203 -5.78 11.07 15.04
N ILE A 204 -5.03 10.39 14.17
CA ILE A 204 -4.20 9.24 14.54
C ILE A 204 -3.17 9.63 15.63
N HIS A 205 -2.50 10.78 15.47
CA HIS A 205 -1.53 11.29 16.45
C HIS A 205 -2.17 11.75 17.75
N LYS A 206 -3.38 12.32 17.69
CA LYS A 206 -4.18 12.68 18.87
C LYS A 206 -4.50 11.46 19.74
N GLY A 207 -4.72 10.30 19.11
CA GLY A 207 -5.03 9.05 19.80
C GLY A 207 -6.42 9.03 20.42
N GLY A 208 -6.64 8.13 21.38
CA GLY A 208 -7.95 7.92 22.01
C GLY A 208 -7.88 7.70 23.51
N SER A 209 -8.86 7.01 24.05
CA SER A 209 -9.02 6.80 25.51
C SER A 209 -7.88 5.97 26.13
N SER A 210 -7.13 5.23 25.32
CA SER A 210 -5.93 4.48 25.75
C SER A 210 -4.62 5.29 25.58
N GLY A 211 -4.72 6.59 25.29
CA GLY A 211 -3.58 7.44 24.93
C GLY A 211 -3.27 7.40 23.44
N LYS A 212 -1.99 7.68 23.10
CA LYS A 212 -1.52 7.70 21.71
C LYS A 212 -1.72 6.36 21.03
N ALA A 213 -2.32 6.37 19.84
CA ALA A 213 -2.50 5.17 19.02
C ALA A 213 -1.18 4.75 18.35
N VAL A 214 -0.33 5.72 18.03
CA VAL A 214 0.98 5.53 17.42
C VAL A 214 2.05 6.21 18.26
N LYS A 215 3.14 5.49 18.51
CA LYS A 215 4.38 6.00 19.05
C LYS A 215 5.40 6.02 17.91
N ALA A 216 5.69 7.22 17.40
CA ALA A 216 6.65 7.42 16.34
C ALA A 216 7.98 6.70 16.65
N GLN A 217 8.57 6.07 15.63
CA GLN A 217 9.83 5.32 15.69
C GLN A 217 9.77 4.01 16.51
N ASN A 218 8.61 3.65 17.09
CA ASN A 218 8.46 2.42 17.86
C ASN A 218 7.11 1.73 17.58
N ALA A 219 7.07 0.92 16.52
CA ALA A 219 5.90 0.14 16.15
C ALA A 219 5.49 -0.86 17.24
N LEU A 220 6.46 -1.51 17.90
CA LEU A 220 6.18 -2.56 18.89
C LEU A 220 5.51 -2.04 20.16
N GLU A 221 5.67 -0.75 20.47
CA GLU A 221 4.95 -0.10 21.56
C GLU A 221 3.70 0.67 21.10
N SER A 222 3.43 0.72 19.80
CA SER A 222 2.28 1.43 19.23
C SER A 222 1.01 0.58 19.34
N PRO A 223 -0.02 0.99 20.12
CA PRO A 223 -1.25 0.21 20.26
C PRO A 223 -1.95 -0.10 18.94
N LEU A 224 -1.85 0.80 17.95
CA LEU A 224 -2.41 0.58 16.62
C LEU A 224 -1.79 -0.65 15.94
N PHE A 225 -0.47 -0.81 15.99
CA PHE A 225 0.23 -1.97 15.43
C PHE A 225 0.04 -3.22 16.28
N VAL A 226 0.23 -3.12 17.60
CA VAL A 226 0.16 -4.29 18.49
C VAL A 226 -1.18 -5.00 18.38
N ARG A 227 -2.30 -4.25 18.34
CA ARG A 227 -3.65 -4.81 18.28
C ARG A 227 -3.96 -5.52 16.96
N THR A 228 -3.33 -5.14 15.85
CA THR A 228 -3.51 -5.82 14.56
C THR A 228 -2.70 -7.11 14.46
N THR A 229 -1.68 -7.28 15.30
CA THR A 229 -0.84 -8.50 15.34
C THR A 229 -1.24 -9.52 16.42
N LEU A 230 -2.24 -9.21 17.26
CA LEU A 230 -2.73 -10.16 18.25
C LEU A 230 -3.39 -11.37 17.58
N SER A 231 -3.53 -12.47 18.32
CA SER A 231 -4.36 -13.59 17.86
C SER A 231 -5.80 -13.10 17.59
N PRO A 232 -6.46 -13.52 16.50
CA PRO A 232 -7.85 -13.17 16.21
C PRO A 232 -8.84 -13.58 17.32
N SER A 233 -8.45 -14.52 18.18
CA SER A 233 -9.25 -14.95 19.35
C SER A 233 -9.20 -13.95 20.52
N SER A 234 -8.25 -13.01 20.52
CA SER A 234 -8.08 -12.02 21.58
C SER A 234 -9.16 -10.95 21.52
N LYS A 235 -9.76 -10.60 22.67
CA LYS A 235 -10.71 -9.48 22.78
C LYS A 235 -10.10 -8.12 22.40
N LYS A 236 -8.77 -8.01 22.41
CA LYS A 236 -8.03 -6.79 22.05
C LYS A 236 -7.61 -6.77 20.58
N PHE A 237 -7.85 -7.84 19.84
CA PHE A 237 -7.56 -7.92 18.42
C PHE A 237 -8.41 -6.91 17.64
N MET A 238 -7.79 -6.24 16.68
CA MET A 238 -8.44 -5.30 15.78
C MET A 238 -8.04 -5.62 14.33
N PRO A 239 -8.99 -5.59 13.37
CA PRO A 239 -10.41 -5.31 13.56
C PRO A 239 -11.16 -6.50 14.19
N PRO A 240 -12.21 -6.26 15.02
CA PRO A 240 -12.94 -7.33 15.70
C PRO A 240 -13.93 -8.05 14.76
N LYS A 241 -14.24 -7.43 13.61
CA LYS A 241 -15.10 -7.93 12.55
C LYS A 241 -14.54 -7.45 11.20
N GLY A 242 -14.74 -8.24 10.15
CA GLY A 242 -14.15 -7.97 8.84
C GLY A 242 -12.80 -8.65 8.67
N ASP A 243 -12.17 -8.41 7.51
CA ASP A 243 -10.90 -9.05 7.18
C ASP A 243 -9.76 -8.44 7.99
N PRO A 244 -8.91 -9.27 8.61
CA PRO A 244 -7.64 -8.84 9.19
C PRO A 244 -6.77 -8.07 8.18
N LEU A 245 -5.80 -7.33 8.70
CA LEU A 245 -4.72 -6.82 7.85
C LEU A 245 -3.96 -8.01 7.24
N THR A 246 -3.61 -7.88 5.96
CA THR A 246 -2.72 -8.84 5.29
C THR A 246 -1.32 -8.73 5.86
N TYR A 247 -0.47 -9.73 5.61
CA TYR A 247 0.93 -9.68 6.01
C TYR A 247 1.63 -8.40 5.53
N THR A 248 1.41 -8.01 4.28
CA THR A 248 2.04 -6.82 3.67
C THR A 248 1.53 -5.53 4.31
N GLU A 249 0.23 -5.44 4.59
CA GLU A 249 -0.35 -4.27 5.27
C GLU A 249 0.19 -4.13 6.72
N VAL A 250 0.37 -5.25 7.43
CA VAL A 250 0.97 -5.26 8.78
C VAL A 250 2.42 -4.79 8.73
N GLU A 251 3.23 -5.31 7.80
CA GLU A 251 4.64 -4.91 7.67
C GLU A 251 4.78 -3.45 7.17
N LEU A 252 3.89 -2.98 6.29
CA LEU A 252 3.85 -1.57 5.89
C LEU A 252 3.52 -0.66 7.06
N LEU A 253 2.51 -1.02 7.87
CA LEU A 253 2.13 -0.27 9.05
C LEU A 253 3.29 -0.19 10.04
N LYS A 254 3.98 -1.31 10.28
CA LYS A 254 5.17 -1.39 11.14
C LYS A 254 6.28 -0.48 10.63
N TRP A 255 6.62 -0.59 9.35
CA TRP A 255 7.69 0.18 8.73
C TRP A 255 7.39 1.68 8.79
N TRP A 256 6.17 2.08 8.40
CA TRP A 256 5.76 3.49 8.43
C TRP A 256 5.82 4.10 9.84
N ILE A 257 5.40 3.36 10.87
CA ILE A 257 5.51 3.82 12.26
C ILE A 257 6.97 3.99 12.67
N ASN A 258 7.84 3.05 12.29
CA ASN A 258 9.27 3.14 12.58
C ASN A 258 9.97 4.29 11.84
N GLN A 259 9.44 4.71 10.68
CA GLN A 259 9.87 5.92 9.97
C GLN A 259 9.31 7.23 10.57
N GLY A 260 8.63 7.16 11.72
CA GLY A 260 8.12 8.32 12.45
C GLY A 260 6.63 8.59 12.29
N ALA A 261 5.90 7.76 11.53
CA ALA A 261 4.47 7.91 11.29
C ALA A 261 4.08 9.28 10.70
N ASP A 262 4.83 9.74 9.69
CA ASP A 262 4.65 11.04 9.06
C ASP A 262 4.01 10.91 7.65
N GLU A 263 3.39 11.99 7.16
CA GLU A 263 2.72 12.04 5.85
C GLU A 263 3.71 12.13 4.69
N GLN A 264 4.91 12.70 4.93
CA GLN A 264 5.92 12.96 3.91
C GLN A 264 6.87 11.78 3.68
N VAL A 265 6.68 10.67 4.41
CA VAL A 265 7.51 9.47 4.24
C VAL A 265 7.29 8.90 2.84
N LYS A 266 8.36 8.93 2.04
CA LYS A 266 8.42 8.35 0.70
C LYS A 266 8.97 6.93 0.74
N LEU A 267 8.50 6.09 -0.16
CA LEU A 267 8.97 4.72 -0.31
C LEU A 267 10.35 4.71 -1.02
N LYS A 268 11.43 4.82 -0.25
CA LYS A 268 12.80 4.75 -0.78
C LYS A 268 13.28 3.30 -0.86
N ALA A 269 13.78 2.89 -2.02
CA ALA A 269 14.21 1.51 -2.28
C ALA A 269 15.33 1.02 -1.33
N GLU A 270 16.17 1.94 -0.87
CA GLU A 270 17.33 1.68 -0.01
C GLU A 270 16.94 1.36 1.45
N ASP A 271 15.81 1.88 1.93
CA ASP A 271 15.42 1.84 3.36
C ASP A 271 14.44 0.68 3.68
N ILE A 272 14.23 -0.23 2.73
CA ILE A 272 13.22 -1.28 2.80
C ILE A 272 13.87 -2.66 2.96
N HIS A 273 13.47 -3.37 4.01
CA HIS A 273 13.90 -4.75 4.27
C HIS A 273 13.53 -5.69 3.09
N PRO A 274 14.36 -6.68 2.72
CA PRO A 274 14.11 -7.56 1.58
C PRO A 274 12.73 -8.22 1.56
N ASP A 275 12.22 -8.67 2.70
CA ASP A 275 10.90 -9.31 2.80
C ASP A 275 9.75 -8.35 2.44
N LEU A 276 9.84 -7.10 2.89
CA LEU A 276 8.85 -6.07 2.57
C LEU A 276 8.92 -5.67 1.09
N ARG A 277 10.12 -5.64 0.49
CA ARG A 277 10.30 -5.41 -0.96
C ARG A 277 9.56 -6.46 -1.79
N MET A 278 9.71 -7.74 -1.44
CA MET A 278 9.02 -8.83 -2.14
C MET A 278 7.50 -8.75 -1.96
N ALA A 279 7.04 -8.40 -0.76
CA ALA A 279 5.62 -8.24 -0.47
C ALA A 279 5.00 -7.05 -1.24
N LEU A 280 5.72 -5.94 -1.34
CA LEU A 280 5.34 -4.76 -2.13
C LEU A 280 5.24 -5.04 -3.62
N LEU A 281 6.20 -5.79 -4.17
CA LEU A 281 6.16 -6.20 -5.57
C LEU A 281 4.98 -7.13 -5.84
N ARG A 282 4.72 -8.10 -4.96
CA ARG A 282 3.63 -9.08 -5.12
C ARG A 282 2.24 -8.43 -5.04
N ASP A 283 2.02 -7.59 -4.04
CA ASP A 283 0.67 -7.11 -3.72
C ASP A 283 0.33 -5.77 -4.38
N TYR A 284 1.35 -4.95 -4.69
CA TYR A 284 1.17 -3.61 -5.24
C TYR A 284 1.88 -3.41 -6.60
N GLY A 285 2.66 -4.38 -7.08
CA GLY A 285 3.45 -4.22 -8.31
C GLY A 285 4.57 -3.17 -8.18
N LEU A 286 4.93 -2.79 -6.95
CA LEU A 286 5.95 -1.78 -6.67
C LEU A 286 7.33 -2.45 -6.57
N ASP A 287 8.15 -2.25 -7.59
CA ASP A 287 9.55 -2.69 -7.57
C ASP A 287 10.42 -1.67 -6.83
N THR A 288 10.70 -1.94 -5.55
CA THR A 288 11.61 -1.14 -4.71
C THR A 288 13.03 -1.72 -4.67
N SER A 289 13.46 -2.44 -5.72
CA SER A 289 14.86 -2.83 -5.84
C SER A 289 15.74 -1.59 -6.05
N PRO A 290 16.92 -1.51 -5.38
CA PRO A 290 17.83 -0.39 -5.58
C PRO A 290 18.33 -0.42 -7.02
N LYS A 291 17.96 0.60 -7.80
CA LYS A 291 18.36 0.72 -9.19
C LYS A 291 19.86 1.05 -9.29
N PRO A 292 20.60 0.51 -10.28
CA PRO A 292 21.97 0.92 -10.55
C PRO A 292 22.08 2.45 -10.71
N PHE A 293 23.23 3.03 -10.36
CA PHE A 293 23.46 4.49 -10.50
C PHE A 293 23.10 5.02 -11.90
N VAL A 294 23.41 4.22 -12.93
CA VAL A 294 23.13 4.48 -14.35
C VAL A 294 21.66 4.77 -14.64
N GLU A 295 20.71 4.21 -13.88
CA GLU A 295 19.28 4.45 -14.05
C GLU A 295 18.77 5.68 -13.29
N ARG A 296 19.55 6.21 -12.35
CA ARG A 296 19.19 7.36 -11.50
C ARG A 296 19.80 8.66 -11.97
N VAL A 297 21.01 8.60 -12.54
CA VAL A 297 21.76 9.78 -12.93
C VAL A 297 21.10 10.46 -14.14
N GLN A 298 20.84 11.76 -14.01
CA GLN A 298 20.43 12.62 -15.11
C GLN A 298 21.64 13.45 -15.52
N VAL A 299 22.03 13.33 -16.78
CA VAL A 299 23.17 14.05 -17.37
C VAL A 299 22.67 14.77 -18.61
N ASP A 300 23.13 16.00 -18.80
CA ASP A 300 22.83 16.77 -20.00
C ASP A 300 23.30 16.04 -21.27
N PRO A 301 22.59 16.19 -22.40
CA PRO A 301 23.05 15.66 -23.68
C PRO A 301 24.46 16.16 -24.01
N ILE A 302 25.30 15.26 -24.49
CA ILE A 302 26.66 15.60 -24.91
C ILE A 302 26.64 16.34 -26.25
N ASP A 303 27.47 17.37 -26.38
CA ASP A 303 27.65 18.11 -27.63
C ASP A 303 28.16 17.18 -28.75
N GLU A 304 27.53 17.25 -29.92
CA GLU A 304 27.90 16.43 -31.07
C GLU A 304 29.36 16.67 -31.48
N GLU A 305 29.89 17.88 -31.30
CA GLU A 305 31.30 18.17 -31.55
C GLU A 305 32.24 17.39 -30.63
N VAL A 306 31.91 17.24 -29.35
CA VAL A 306 32.69 16.45 -28.39
C VAL A 306 32.64 14.98 -28.79
N LEU A 307 31.47 14.47 -29.20
CA LEU A 307 31.33 13.10 -29.72
C LEU A 307 32.22 12.85 -30.94
N GLN A 308 32.28 13.80 -31.87
CA GLN A 308 33.15 13.70 -33.04
C GLN A 308 34.63 13.78 -32.67
N ARG A 309 35.00 14.61 -31.69
CA ARG A 309 36.38 14.67 -31.18
C ARG A 309 36.79 13.36 -30.51
N LEU A 310 35.92 12.75 -29.71
CA LEU A 310 36.17 11.44 -29.09
C LEU A 310 36.38 10.35 -30.16
N LYS A 311 35.48 10.26 -31.14
CA LYS A 311 35.59 9.30 -32.26
C LYS A 311 36.89 9.52 -33.06
N THR A 312 37.19 10.77 -33.42
CA THR A 312 38.39 11.13 -34.20
C THR A 312 39.68 10.92 -33.41
N ALA A 313 39.64 11.04 -32.08
CA ALA A 313 40.76 10.70 -31.21
C ALA A 313 41.00 9.18 -31.12
N GLY A 314 40.08 8.34 -31.61
CA GLY A 314 40.22 6.88 -31.60
C GLY A 314 39.44 6.19 -30.48
N TRP A 315 38.36 6.81 -29.97
CA TRP A 315 37.43 6.15 -29.06
C TRP A 315 36.25 5.54 -29.83
N LYS A 316 35.98 4.26 -29.58
CA LYS A 316 34.68 3.67 -29.88
C LYS A 316 33.71 4.13 -28.80
N VAL A 317 32.75 4.96 -29.19
CA VAL A 317 31.72 5.51 -28.30
C VAL A 317 30.40 4.80 -28.56
N SER A 318 29.76 4.31 -27.50
CA SER A 318 28.43 3.69 -27.54
C SER A 318 27.55 4.28 -26.43
N THR A 319 26.23 4.29 -26.62
CA THR A 319 25.28 4.72 -25.58
C THR A 319 24.84 3.52 -24.75
N ILE A 320 24.73 3.70 -23.43
CA ILE A 320 24.36 2.59 -22.53
C ILE A 320 22.86 2.28 -22.60
N ALA A 321 22.01 3.30 -22.79
CA ALA A 321 20.57 3.16 -22.92
C ALA A 321 20.02 4.14 -23.97
N TYR A 322 18.97 3.73 -24.68
CA TYR A 322 18.32 4.57 -25.68
C TYR A 322 17.67 5.78 -25.01
N GLY A 323 18.03 6.99 -25.44
CA GLY A 323 17.53 8.24 -24.86
C GLY A 323 18.30 8.76 -23.63
N HIS A 324 19.40 8.12 -23.22
CA HIS A 324 20.26 8.60 -22.13
C HIS A 324 21.60 9.14 -22.68
N ALA A 325 22.12 10.18 -22.04
CA ALA A 325 23.39 10.82 -22.38
C ALA A 325 24.64 10.10 -21.84
N LEU A 326 24.48 8.85 -21.37
CA LEU A 326 25.53 8.06 -20.73
C LEU A 326 26.29 7.21 -21.75
N LEU A 327 27.62 7.23 -21.65
CA LEU A 327 28.52 6.68 -22.64
C LEU A 327 29.34 5.50 -22.11
N ASP A 328 29.52 4.52 -23.00
CA ASP A 328 30.48 3.43 -22.91
C ASP A 328 31.61 3.67 -23.92
N LEU A 329 32.84 3.74 -23.42
CA LEU A 329 34.03 4.03 -24.21
C LEU A 329 35.00 2.85 -24.20
N LYS A 330 35.51 2.52 -25.39
CA LYS A 330 36.63 1.58 -25.59
C LYS A 330 37.62 2.17 -26.61
N PRO A 331 38.94 2.05 -26.43
CA PRO A 331 39.89 2.57 -27.41
C PRO A 331 39.89 1.70 -28.68
N ILE A 332 40.15 2.34 -29.81
CA ILE A 332 40.38 1.69 -31.10
C ILE A 332 41.89 1.70 -31.34
N GLY A 333 42.50 0.52 -31.30
CA GLY A 333 43.96 0.38 -31.46
C GLY A 333 44.75 0.78 -30.22
N LYS A 334 46.00 1.24 -30.42
CA LYS A 334 46.91 1.61 -29.33
C LYS A 334 46.49 2.94 -28.70
N LEU A 335 46.58 3.03 -27.38
CA LEU A 335 46.33 4.26 -26.64
C LEU A 335 47.40 5.32 -26.95
N THR A 336 46.93 6.56 -27.16
CA THR A 336 47.76 7.72 -27.48
C THR A 336 47.52 8.86 -26.50
N GLU A 337 48.44 9.82 -26.41
CA GLU A 337 48.26 11.00 -25.58
C GLU A 337 47.01 11.82 -25.97
N ARG A 338 46.70 11.86 -27.27
CA ARG A 338 45.49 12.53 -27.80
C ARG A 338 44.19 11.95 -27.24
N GLN A 339 44.14 10.65 -26.97
CA GLN A 339 42.95 10.04 -26.36
C GLN A 339 42.75 10.51 -24.93
N ALA A 340 43.84 10.73 -24.18
CA ALA A 340 43.80 11.21 -22.80
C ALA A 340 43.34 12.67 -22.70
N THR A 341 43.68 13.52 -23.67
CA THR A 341 43.32 14.94 -23.63
C THR A 341 41.83 15.18 -23.86
N VAL A 342 41.15 14.30 -24.59
CA VAL A 342 39.73 14.48 -24.96
C VAL A 342 38.78 13.87 -23.94
N LEU A 343 39.18 12.84 -23.17
CA LEU A 343 38.32 12.20 -22.16
C LEU A 343 37.65 13.19 -21.17
N PRO A 344 38.36 14.20 -20.60
CA PRO A 344 37.75 15.12 -19.65
C PRO A 344 36.63 15.99 -20.23
N GLU A 345 36.58 16.19 -21.55
CA GLU A 345 35.51 16.96 -22.21
C GLU A 345 34.14 16.27 -22.08
N ALA A 346 34.12 14.96 -21.81
CA ALA A 346 32.91 14.17 -21.60
C ALA A 346 32.84 13.56 -20.18
N SER A 347 33.47 14.23 -19.21
CA SER A 347 33.61 13.76 -17.82
C SER A 347 32.28 13.45 -17.13
N GLU A 348 31.22 14.18 -17.46
CA GLU A 348 29.88 13.95 -16.94
C GLU A 348 29.14 12.80 -17.65
N ASN A 349 29.50 12.48 -18.90
CA ASN A 349 28.79 11.52 -19.72
C ASN A 349 29.42 10.11 -19.68
N ILE A 350 30.73 10.02 -19.49
CA ILE A 350 31.45 8.73 -19.49
C ILE A 350 31.11 7.95 -18.23
N THR A 351 30.40 6.83 -18.40
CA THR A 351 29.91 6.00 -17.31
C THR A 351 30.63 4.66 -17.27
N TRP A 352 30.90 4.06 -18.43
CA TRP A 352 31.67 2.83 -18.57
C TRP A 352 32.93 3.09 -19.41
N LEU A 353 34.07 2.62 -18.93
CA LEU A 353 35.35 2.75 -19.60
C LEU A 353 36.08 1.42 -19.63
N ASP A 354 36.29 0.90 -20.83
CA ASP A 354 36.98 -0.35 -21.09
C ASP A 354 38.38 -0.10 -21.67
N LEU A 355 39.41 -0.27 -20.83
CA LEU A 355 40.84 -0.17 -21.20
C LEU A 355 41.55 -1.52 -21.06
N SER A 356 40.80 -2.61 -21.10
CA SER A 356 41.35 -3.95 -20.98
C SER A 356 42.37 -4.26 -22.07
N GLU A 357 43.44 -4.97 -21.71
CA GLU A 357 44.44 -5.49 -22.64
C GLU A 357 45.12 -4.35 -23.42
N THR A 358 45.33 -3.22 -22.76
CA THR A 358 46.00 -2.05 -23.35
C THR A 358 47.23 -1.63 -22.55
N GLU A 359 48.19 -1.03 -23.24
CA GLU A 359 49.29 -0.31 -22.62
C GLU A 359 48.84 1.15 -22.37
N LEU A 360 48.56 1.48 -21.11
CA LEU A 360 48.05 2.78 -20.73
C LEU A 360 49.18 3.82 -20.73
N HIS A 361 48.92 4.92 -21.41
CA HIS A 361 49.80 6.10 -21.41
C HIS A 361 49.63 6.88 -20.09
N PRO A 362 50.71 7.35 -19.42
CA PRO A 362 50.62 8.04 -18.13
C PRO A 362 49.68 9.25 -18.09
N SER A 363 49.48 9.93 -19.22
CA SER A 363 48.53 11.05 -19.30
C SER A 363 47.07 10.66 -19.03
N LEU A 364 46.69 9.38 -19.20
CA LEU A 364 45.35 8.88 -18.89
C LEU A 364 45.06 8.87 -17.39
N GLN A 365 46.09 8.76 -16.55
CA GLN A 365 45.92 8.62 -15.10
C GLN A 365 45.10 9.78 -14.50
N LYS A 366 45.46 11.02 -14.85
CA LYS A 366 44.73 12.21 -14.41
C LYS A 366 43.39 12.39 -15.13
N ALA A 367 43.28 11.93 -16.37
CA ALA A 367 42.04 12.05 -17.15
C ALA A 367 40.93 11.17 -16.57
N ILE A 368 41.24 9.92 -16.22
CA ILE A 368 40.28 8.97 -15.64
C ILE A 368 39.79 9.46 -14.27
N GLY A 369 40.67 10.02 -13.44
CA GLY A 369 40.30 10.56 -12.12
C GLY A 369 39.33 11.74 -12.15
N ARG A 370 39.01 12.29 -13.33
CA ARG A 370 38.06 13.39 -13.53
C ARG A 370 36.69 12.94 -14.06
N LEU A 371 36.47 11.64 -14.23
CA LEU A 371 35.24 11.09 -14.79
C LEU A 371 34.19 10.94 -13.68
N ASN A 372 33.45 12.01 -13.40
CA ASN A 372 32.59 12.13 -12.22
C ASN A 372 31.53 11.03 -12.13
N ASN A 373 30.99 10.58 -13.26
CA ASN A 373 29.92 9.59 -13.32
C ASN A 373 30.41 8.17 -13.70
N LEU A 374 31.72 7.90 -13.58
CA LEU A 374 32.28 6.59 -13.91
C LEU A 374 31.84 5.54 -12.88
N THR A 375 31.10 4.53 -13.35
CA THR A 375 30.60 3.40 -12.53
C THR A 375 31.34 2.11 -12.79
N ARG A 376 31.94 1.95 -13.98
CA ARG A 376 32.64 0.74 -14.37
C ARG A 376 33.95 1.06 -15.06
N LEU A 377 35.04 0.59 -14.48
CA LEU A 377 36.38 0.73 -15.01
C LEU A 377 37.04 -0.65 -15.17
N LYS A 378 37.41 -0.97 -16.40
CA LYS A 378 38.11 -2.22 -16.73
C LYS A 378 39.54 -1.94 -17.13
N LEU A 379 40.49 -2.53 -16.40
CA LEU A 379 41.92 -2.34 -16.57
C LEU A 379 42.67 -3.67 -16.69
N GLN A 380 41.98 -4.78 -16.92
CA GLN A 380 42.61 -6.09 -16.88
C GLN A 380 43.73 -6.23 -17.91
N ASN A 381 44.80 -6.95 -17.55
CA ASN A 381 45.97 -7.19 -18.40
C ASN A 381 46.59 -5.90 -18.95
N SER A 382 46.74 -4.88 -18.10
CA SER A 382 47.36 -3.60 -18.44
C SER A 382 48.55 -3.28 -17.52
N ASN A 383 49.28 -2.22 -17.82
CA ASN A 383 50.44 -1.74 -17.05
C ASN A 383 50.08 -0.90 -15.81
N VAL A 384 48.86 -1.05 -15.27
CA VAL A 384 48.40 -0.36 -14.04
C VAL A 384 49.23 -0.77 -12.82
N THR A 385 49.56 0.22 -12.00
CA THR A 385 50.27 0.12 -10.72
C THR A 385 49.51 0.89 -9.63
N ASP A 386 49.98 0.83 -8.38
CA ASP A 386 49.38 1.48 -7.22
C ASP A 386 49.19 3.00 -7.36
N GLU A 387 50.09 3.67 -8.10
CA GLU A 387 49.98 5.09 -8.39
C GLU A 387 48.70 5.45 -9.15
N TRP A 388 48.23 4.55 -10.03
CA TRP A 388 46.98 4.79 -10.77
C TRP A 388 45.77 4.80 -9.85
N LEU A 389 45.73 3.91 -8.85
CA LEU A 389 44.61 3.85 -7.91
C LEU A 389 44.51 5.12 -7.05
N LYS A 390 45.64 5.72 -6.67
CA LYS A 390 45.66 7.03 -5.99
C LYS A 390 44.98 8.12 -6.81
N ALA A 391 45.12 8.09 -8.14
CA ALA A 391 44.47 9.06 -9.02
C ALA A 391 42.96 8.81 -9.19
N PHE A 392 42.49 7.59 -8.89
CA PHE A 392 41.09 7.18 -9.03
C PHE A 392 40.32 7.23 -7.70
N ALA A 393 41.02 7.47 -6.58
CA ALA A 393 40.44 7.46 -5.25
C ALA A 393 39.24 8.41 -5.08
N GLY A 394 39.18 9.49 -5.86
CA GLY A 394 38.07 10.46 -5.86
C GLY A 394 36.83 10.07 -6.66
N LEU A 395 36.80 8.89 -7.29
CA LEU A 395 35.67 8.44 -8.11
C LEU A 395 34.53 7.89 -7.24
N ASN A 396 33.71 8.80 -6.72
CA ASN A 396 32.63 8.53 -5.75
C ASN A 396 31.47 7.67 -6.30
N HIS A 397 31.48 7.33 -7.59
CA HIS A 397 30.45 6.53 -8.23
C HIS A 397 30.96 5.20 -8.82
N LEU A 398 32.25 4.90 -8.65
CA LEU A 398 32.85 3.67 -9.20
C LEU A 398 32.35 2.43 -8.44
N GLU A 399 31.47 1.65 -9.05
CA GLU A 399 30.88 0.44 -8.47
C GLU A 399 31.66 -0.83 -8.82
N VAL A 400 32.26 -0.88 -10.03
CA VAL A 400 32.95 -2.06 -10.54
C VAL A 400 34.34 -1.69 -11.05
N LEU A 401 35.36 -2.30 -10.47
CA LEU A 401 36.76 -2.13 -10.85
C LEU A 401 37.39 -3.50 -11.16
N ASN A 402 37.98 -3.63 -12.35
CA ASN A 402 38.69 -4.84 -12.74
C ASN A 402 40.20 -4.59 -12.88
N LEU A 403 40.98 -5.16 -11.96
CA LEU A 403 42.44 -5.07 -11.88
C LEU A 403 43.12 -6.41 -12.24
N TYR A 404 42.39 -7.36 -12.81
CA TYR A 404 42.93 -8.68 -13.17
C TYR A 404 44.25 -8.56 -13.95
N GLY A 405 45.30 -9.29 -13.55
CA GLY A 405 46.55 -9.32 -14.30
C GLY A 405 47.32 -7.99 -14.37
N THR A 406 47.10 -7.09 -13.39
CA THR A 406 47.83 -5.81 -13.27
C THR A 406 48.96 -5.90 -12.22
N LYS A 407 49.74 -4.82 -12.07
CA LYS A 407 50.88 -4.74 -11.13
C LYS A 407 50.52 -4.04 -9.81
N VAL A 408 49.24 -3.99 -9.45
CA VAL A 408 48.76 -3.43 -8.18
C VAL A 408 49.16 -4.34 -7.02
N SER A 409 49.66 -3.76 -5.92
CA SER A 409 50.13 -4.46 -4.74
C SER A 409 49.31 -4.11 -3.49
N ASP A 410 49.75 -4.58 -2.32
CA ASP A 410 49.16 -4.25 -1.02
C ASP A 410 49.23 -2.75 -0.68
N GLU A 411 50.07 -1.97 -1.36
CA GLU A 411 50.18 -0.52 -1.21
C GLU A 411 48.87 0.22 -1.53
N SER A 412 47.98 -0.41 -2.31
CA SER A 412 46.69 0.15 -2.67
C SER A 412 45.53 -0.27 -1.76
N ILE A 413 45.76 -1.10 -0.73
CA ILE A 413 44.68 -1.59 0.14
C ILE A 413 43.96 -0.43 0.83
N GLU A 414 44.69 0.52 1.41
CA GLU A 414 44.10 1.68 2.08
C GLU A 414 43.29 2.54 1.10
N VAL A 415 43.78 2.71 -0.12
CA VAL A 415 43.06 3.45 -1.18
C VAL A 415 41.76 2.74 -1.53
N LEU A 416 41.81 1.42 -1.77
CA LEU A 416 40.65 0.60 -2.11
C LEU A 416 39.62 0.54 -0.97
N ALA A 417 40.08 0.51 0.29
CA ALA A 417 39.21 0.56 1.46
C ALA A 417 38.38 1.86 1.49
N ASN A 418 39.00 2.99 1.15
CA ASN A 418 38.36 4.30 1.12
C ASN A 418 37.44 4.54 -0.09
N MET A 419 37.46 3.67 -1.11
CA MET A 419 36.54 3.75 -2.25
C MET A 419 35.16 3.16 -1.89
N THR A 420 34.39 3.88 -1.07
CA THR A 420 33.13 3.38 -0.44
C THR A 420 32.01 3.07 -1.44
N SER A 421 32.08 3.58 -2.67
CA SER A 421 31.14 3.29 -3.75
C SER A 421 31.38 1.92 -4.39
N LEU A 422 32.57 1.34 -4.23
CA LEU A 422 32.97 0.11 -4.89
C LEU A 422 32.20 -1.07 -4.31
N LYS A 423 31.52 -1.82 -5.18
CA LYS A 423 30.71 -3.00 -4.86
C LYS A 423 31.37 -4.28 -5.34
N LYS A 424 32.15 -4.21 -6.42
CA LYS A 424 32.82 -5.37 -7.01
C LYS A 424 34.24 -5.05 -7.46
N LEU A 425 35.19 -5.85 -6.98
CA LEU A 425 36.61 -5.70 -7.27
C LEU A 425 37.19 -7.03 -7.76
N TYR A 426 37.86 -7.03 -8.92
CA TYR A 426 38.58 -8.20 -9.43
C TYR A 426 40.09 -8.02 -9.25
N VAL A 427 40.73 -8.92 -8.51
CA VAL A 427 42.16 -8.81 -8.13
C VAL A 427 42.99 -10.04 -8.51
N TRP A 428 42.44 -10.97 -9.29
CA TRP A 428 43.19 -12.17 -9.69
C TRP A 428 44.44 -11.81 -10.49
N GLN A 429 45.55 -12.50 -10.25
CA GLN A 429 46.85 -12.22 -10.89
C GLN A 429 47.34 -10.77 -10.70
N THR A 430 46.99 -10.12 -9.59
CA THR A 430 47.67 -8.91 -9.11
C THR A 430 48.89 -9.27 -8.25
N LEU A 431 49.61 -8.25 -7.76
CA LEU A 431 50.68 -8.41 -6.76
C LEU A 431 50.15 -8.30 -5.31
N MET A 432 48.83 -8.21 -5.12
CA MET A 432 48.22 -8.20 -3.79
C MET A 432 48.37 -9.57 -3.12
N THR A 433 48.75 -9.56 -1.85
CA THR A 433 48.90 -10.79 -1.06
C THR A 433 47.53 -11.31 -0.58
N PRO A 434 47.39 -12.62 -0.31
CA PRO A 434 46.20 -13.15 0.34
C PRO A 434 45.85 -12.43 1.64
N GLU A 435 46.85 -12.09 2.45
CA GLU A 435 46.70 -11.37 3.71
C GLU A 435 46.17 -9.95 3.50
N GLY A 436 46.68 -9.26 2.49
CA GLY A 436 46.21 -7.94 2.10
C GLY A 436 44.77 -7.92 1.62
N ILE A 437 44.39 -8.93 0.82
CA ILE A 437 43.01 -9.11 0.36
C ILE A 437 42.07 -9.42 1.53
N GLU A 438 42.50 -10.25 2.48
CA GLU A 438 41.71 -10.57 3.68
C GLU A 438 41.50 -9.34 4.57
N ALA A 439 42.54 -8.52 4.74
CA ALA A 439 42.44 -7.24 5.45
C ALA A 439 41.41 -6.32 4.78
N LEU A 440 41.47 -6.16 3.45
CA LEU A 440 40.49 -5.37 2.70
C LEU A 440 39.07 -5.93 2.86
N ALA A 441 38.89 -7.25 2.78
CA ALA A 441 37.59 -7.89 2.95
C ALA A 441 36.99 -7.69 4.36
N LYS A 442 37.85 -7.59 5.38
CA LYS A 442 37.46 -7.31 6.76
C LYS A 442 37.03 -5.86 6.95
N ASP A 443 37.76 -4.92 6.35
CA ASP A 443 37.44 -3.49 6.43
C ASP A 443 36.22 -3.12 5.58
N ARG A 444 35.99 -3.84 4.48
CA ARG A 444 34.87 -3.63 3.54
C ARG A 444 34.04 -4.91 3.37
N PRO A 445 33.22 -5.29 4.37
CA PRO A 445 32.39 -6.49 4.30
C PRO A 445 31.30 -6.43 3.21
N ASP A 446 30.99 -5.23 2.74
CA ASP A 446 30.06 -4.92 1.65
C ASP A 446 30.67 -5.11 0.24
N LEU A 447 32.00 -5.17 0.11
CA LEU A 447 32.70 -5.28 -1.16
C LEU A 447 32.84 -6.75 -1.61
N GLU A 448 32.33 -7.08 -2.80
CA GLU A 448 32.55 -8.37 -3.43
C GLU A 448 33.96 -8.41 -4.07
N ILE A 449 34.92 -9.04 -3.38
CA ILE A 449 36.28 -9.24 -3.90
C ILE A 449 36.37 -10.59 -4.63
N VAL A 450 36.55 -10.53 -5.95
CA VAL A 450 36.70 -11.70 -6.82
C VAL A 450 38.17 -11.96 -7.08
N GLY A 451 38.65 -13.11 -6.64
CA GLY A 451 40.00 -13.59 -6.86
C GLY A 451 40.82 -13.86 -5.59
N ALA A 452 40.21 -13.72 -4.42
CA ALA A 452 40.74 -14.26 -3.17
C ALA A 452 40.68 -15.80 -3.19
N SER A 453 41.70 -16.49 -2.67
CA SER A 453 41.62 -17.95 -2.51
C SER A 453 40.43 -18.30 -1.59
N GLN A 454 39.61 -19.27 -1.97
CA GLN A 454 38.39 -19.67 -1.23
C GLN A 454 38.64 -20.08 0.23
N ARG A 455 39.90 -20.28 0.65
CA ARG A 455 40.27 -20.59 2.04
C ARG A 455 40.08 -19.44 3.02
N ALA A 456 40.14 -18.18 2.58
CA ALA A 456 39.98 -17.01 3.46
C ALA A 456 38.50 -16.63 3.71
N LEU A 457 37.60 -16.96 2.78
CA LEU A 457 36.17 -16.57 2.84
C LEU A 457 35.28 -17.63 3.50
N ALA A 458 35.80 -18.85 3.75
CA ALA A 458 35.05 -19.99 4.26
C ALA A 458 34.93 -20.04 5.80
N GLN A 459 35.37 -19.01 6.52
CA GLN A 459 35.16 -18.87 7.98
C GLN A 459 34.02 -17.91 8.35
N ARG A 460 33.16 -17.55 7.38
CA ARG A 460 31.93 -16.77 7.63
C ARG A 460 30.82 -17.60 8.24
#